data_AF-A0A7R9UA87-F1
#
_entry.id   AF-A0A7R9UA87-F1
#
_cell.length_a   1.000
_cell.length_b   1.000
_cell.length_c   1.000
_cell.angle_alpha   90.00
_cell.angle_beta   90.00
_cell.angle_gamma   90.00
#
_symmetry.space_group_name_H-M   'P 1'
#
loop_
_entity.id
_entity.type
_entity.pdbx_description
1 polymer ?
#
loop_
_entity_poly.entity_id
_entity_poly.type
_entity_poly.pdbx_seq_one_letter_code
_entity_poly.pdbx_strand_id
1 'polypeptide(L)'
;KALELRPMNCVHVRDSGPGRGNGLFATRNLQCGEVLFFEAPLAAMQSLSQTQSVAVCANCLSVVGDLHSQLELLTGAVDRVGFATKCAQRSADTPREALFAQCV
;
A
#
# COMPACT_ATOMS: atom_id res chain seq x y z
N LYS A 1 7.34 4.98 -9.98
CA LYS A 1 8.48 5.82 -9.53
C LYS A 1 9.10 5.11 -8.33
N ALA A 2 10.31 4.56 -8.47
CA ALA A 2 11.01 3.97 -7.34
C ALA A 2 11.28 5.08 -6.31
N LEU A 3 10.80 4.90 -5.07
CA LEU A 3 11.18 5.74 -3.95
C LEU A 3 12.63 5.39 -3.63
N GLU A 4 13.56 6.31 -3.86
CA GLU A 4 14.93 6.17 -3.39
C GLU A 4 14.90 5.99 -1.87
N LEU A 5 15.22 4.79 -1.39
CA LEU A 5 15.33 4.48 0.02
C LEU A 5 16.51 5.30 0.57
N ARG A 6 16.20 6.38 1.29
CA ARG A 6 17.22 7.17 1.98
C ARG A 6 17.79 6.34 3.13
N PRO A 7 19.11 6.30 3.31
CA PRO A 7 19.71 5.58 4.42
C PRO A 7 19.25 6.16 5.77
N MET A 8 19.06 5.28 6.76
CA MET A 8 18.61 5.58 8.13
C MET A 8 19.66 6.36 8.93
N ASN A 9 20.03 7.56 8.48
CA ASN A 9 21.18 8.29 9.01
C ASN A 9 20.94 8.93 10.39
N CYS A 10 19.67 9.05 10.83
CA CYS A 10 19.32 9.71 12.09
C CYS A 10 18.98 8.75 13.24
N VAL A 11 18.98 7.43 13.00
CA VAL A 11 18.64 6.40 14.00
C VAL A 11 19.64 5.24 13.98
N HIS A 12 19.89 4.63 15.13
CA HIS A 12 20.69 3.41 15.26
C HIS A 12 20.05 2.46 16.27
N VAL A 13 20.33 1.16 16.14
CA VAL A 13 19.77 0.12 17.03
C VAL A 13 20.70 -0.10 18.22
N ARG A 14 20.15 -0.18 19.45
CA ARG A 14 20.86 -0.65 20.66
C ARG A 14 19.93 -1.46 21.57
N ASP A 15 20.49 -2.16 22.54
CA ASP A 15 19.73 -2.75 23.64
C ASP A 15 19.04 -1.64 24.47
N SER A 16 17.74 -1.80 24.70
CA SER A 16 16.89 -0.89 25.47
C SER A 16 16.78 -1.26 26.95
N GLY A 17 17.49 -2.31 27.37
CA GLY A 17 17.58 -2.75 28.75
C GLY A 17 16.67 -3.94 29.09
N PRO A 18 16.70 -4.38 30.37
CA PRO A 18 16.06 -5.61 30.81
C PRO A 18 14.56 -5.67 30.47
N GLY A 19 14.14 -6.75 29.80
CA GLY A 19 12.75 -7.00 29.42
C GLY A 19 12.24 -6.22 28.20
N ARG A 20 13.09 -5.45 27.52
CA ARG A 20 12.68 -4.58 26.39
C ARG A 20 13.30 -4.95 25.05
N GLY A 21 14.43 -5.65 25.05
CA GLY A 21 15.14 -6.01 23.83
C GLY A 21 15.71 -4.79 23.10
N ASN A 22 15.82 -4.87 21.78
CA ASN A 22 16.43 -3.81 20.97
C ASN A 22 15.45 -2.64 20.71
N GLY A 23 16.00 -1.43 20.64
CA GLY A 23 15.27 -0.22 20.29
C GLY A 23 16.04 0.68 19.34
N LEU A 24 15.33 1.65 18.77
CA LEU A 24 15.87 2.69 17.89
C LEU A 24 16.18 3.95 18.71
N PHE A 25 17.39 4.48 18.53
CA PHE A 25 17.88 5.65 19.23
C PHE A 25 18.35 6.70 18.23
N ALA A 26 18.10 7.98 18.51
CA ALA A 26 18.54 9.05 17.64
C ALA A 26 20.08 9.20 17.67
N THR A 27 20.70 9.45 16.52
CA THR A 27 22.14 9.75 16.40
C THR A 27 22.45 11.25 16.56
N ARG A 28 21.42 12.10 16.51
CA ARG A 28 21.50 13.56 16.64
C ARG A 28 20.18 14.15 17.17
N ASN A 29 20.15 15.46 17.36
CA ASN A 29 18.92 16.18 17.64
C ASN A 29 17.95 16.09 16.45
N LEU A 30 16.66 15.90 16.76
CA LEU A 30 15.57 15.75 15.79
C LEU A 30 14.66 16.97 15.88
N GLN A 31 14.10 17.39 14.73
CA GLN A 31 13.11 18.46 14.68
C GLN A 31 11.68 17.90 14.60
N CYS A 32 10.72 18.64 15.14
CA CYS A 32 9.31 18.26 15.02
C CYS A 32 8.88 18.25 13.55
N GLY A 33 8.19 17.20 13.12
CA GLY A 33 7.78 17.01 11.72
C GLY A 33 8.87 16.45 10.81
N GLU A 34 10.08 16.21 11.32
CA GLU A 34 11.14 15.58 10.55
C GLU A 34 10.85 14.09 10.32
N VAL A 35 11.10 13.60 9.10
CA VAL A 35 11.01 12.16 8.80
C VAL A 35 12.29 11.47 9.26
N LEU A 36 12.14 10.48 10.16
CA LEU A 36 13.26 9.71 10.69
C LEU A 36 13.79 8.66 9.71
N PHE A 37 12.88 7.89 9.10
CA PHE A 37 13.20 6.93 8.05
C PHE A 37 11.96 6.63 7.19
N PHE A 38 12.22 6.09 6.00
CA PHE A 38 11.22 5.47 5.14
C PHE A 38 11.69 4.06 4.82
N GLU A 39 10.79 3.10 4.89
CA GLU A 39 11.08 1.71 4.55
C GLU A 39 9.97 1.16 3.68
N ALA A 40 10.35 0.48 2.58
CA ALA A 40 9.43 -0.30 1.81
C ALA A 40 9.18 -1.63 2.54
N PRO A 41 7.93 -2.12 2.61
CA PRO A 41 7.67 -3.40 3.24
C PRO A 41 8.48 -4.50 2.54
N LEU A 42 9.08 -5.40 3.32
CA LEU A 42 9.78 -6.56 2.76
C LEU A 42 8.85 -7.43 1.91
N ALA A 43 7.62 -7.61 2.39
CA ALA A 43 6.52 -8.22 1.66
C ALA A 43 5.21 -7.61 2.14
N ALA A 44 4.25 -7.43 1.23
CA ALA A 44 2.91 -6.98 1.56
C ALA A 44 1.90 -7.68 0.63
N MET A 45 0.72 -7.98 1.16
CA MET A 45 -0.39 -8.50 0.38
C MET A 45 -1.72 -8.02 0.97
N GLN A 46 -2.77 -8.02 0.15
CA GLN A 46 -4.12 -7.79 0.64
C GLN A 46 -4.53 -8.88 1.65
N SER A 47 -5.13 -8.48 2.76
CA SER A 47 -5.72 -9.43 3.72
C SER A 47 -6.78 -10.30 3.06
N LEU A 48 -6.68 -11.62 3.24
CA LEU A 48 -7.61 -12.60 2.69
C LEU A 48 -9.05 -12.37 3.16
N SER A 49 -9.25 -11.95 4.42
CA SER A 49 -10.60 -11.68 4.96
C SER A 49 -11.30 -10.49 4.31
N GLN A 50 -10.55 -9.57 3.73
CA GLN A 50 -11.07 -8.35 3.09
C GLN A 50 -11.16 -8.49 1.58
N THR A 51 -10.69 -9.60 1.02
CA THR A 51 -10.68 -9.79 -0.43
C THR A 51 -12.09 -9.62 -1.00
N GLN A 52 -13.09 -10.30 -0.45
CA GLN A 52 -14.44 -10.23 -1.01
C GLN A 52 -15.11 -8.85 -0.92
N SER A 53 -14.62 -7.95 -0.06
CA SER A 53 -15.29 -6.68 0.24
C SER A 53 -14.66 -5.46 -0.45
N VAL A 54 -13.37 -5.53 -0.78
CA VAL A 54 -12.64 -4.42 -1.41
C VAL A 54 -11.69 -4.97 -2.45
N ALA A 55 -11.64 -4.33 -3.62
CA ALA A 55 -10.65 -4.63 -4.63
C ALA A 55 -9.49 -3.63 -4.58
N VAL A 56 -8.27 -4.14 -4.44
CA VAL A 56 -7.03 -3.37 -4.48
C VAL A 56 -6.04 -4.01 -5.45
N CYS A 57 -5.11 -3.21 -5.97
CA CYS A 57 -4.00 -3.71 -6.78
C CYS A 57 -3.08 -4.60 -5.95
N ALA A 58 -2.69 -5.76 -6.47
CA ALA A 58 -1.78 -6.67 -5.78
C ALA A 58 -0.36 -6.09 -5.57
N ASN A 59 0.07 -5.13 -6.39
CA ASN A 59 1.40 -4.52 -6.34
C ASN A 59 1.46 -3.27 -5.44
N CYS A 60 0.58 -2.29 -5.68
CA CYS A 60 0.61 -1.02 -4.94
C CYS A 60 -0.41 -0.92 -3.80
N LEU A 61 -1.26 -1.94 -3.63
CA LEU A 61 -2.34 -2.01 -2.63
C LEU A 61 -3.31 -0.82 -2.64
N SER A 62 -3.34 -0.06 -3.74
CA SER A 62 -4.30 1.03 -3.94
C SER A 62 -5.64 0.47 -4.38
N VAL A 63 -6.72 1.12 -3.93
CA VAL A 63 -8.10 0.77 -4.34
C VAL A 63 -8.23 0.92 -5.86
N VAL A 64 -8.82 -0.09 -6.50
CA VAL A 64 -9.03 -0.13 -7.96
C VAL A 64 -10.47 0.24 -8.29
N GLY A 65 -10.72 0.92 -9.40
CA GLY A 65 -12.08 1.31 -9.80
C GLY A 65 -12.66 2.49 -9.00
N ASP A 66 -13.91 2.84 -9.31
CA ASP A 66 -14.60 3.96 -8.67
C ASP A 66 -15.39 3.52 -7.41
N LEU A 67 -15.89 4.52 -6.69
CA LEU A 67 -16.70 4.30 -5.49
C LEU A 67 -17.91 3.40 -5.77
N HIS A 68 -18.55 3.55 -6.93
CA HIS A 68 -19.76 2.78 -7.27
C HIS A 68 -19.45 1.29 -7.44
N SER A 69 -18.39 0.98 -8.18
CA SER A 69 -17.93 -0.39 -8.42
C SER A 69 -17.51 -1.07 -7.11
N GLN A 70 -16.87 -0.32 -6.19
CA GLN A 70 -16.52 -0.83 -4.86
C GLN A 70 -17.76 -1.09 -4.00
N LEU A 71 -18.79 -0.24 -4.08
CA LEU A 71 -20.05 -0.47 -3.39
C LEU A 71 -20.76 -1.71 -3.92
N GLU A 72 -20.81 -1.90 -5.24
CA GLU A 72 -21.40 -3.11 -5.84
C GLU A 72 -20.70 -4.39 -5.36
N LEU A 73 -19.36 -4.37 -5.29
CA LEU A 73 -18.56 -5.49 -4.75
C LEU A 73 -18.88 -5.73 -3.27
N LEU A 74 -18.89 -4.66 -2.46
CA LEU A 74 -19.17 -4.72 -1.03
C LEU A 74 -20.57 -5.26 -0.72
N THR A 75 -21.58 -4.90 -1.53
CA THR A 75 -22.95 -5.39 -1.36
C THR A 75 -23.18 -6.77 -1.97
N GLY A 76 -22.17 -7.35 -2.65
CA GLY A 76 -22.30 -8.61 -3.38
C GLY A 76 -23.18 -8.51 -4.63
N ALA A 77 -23.43 -7.29 -5.14
CA ALA A 77 -24.15 -7.09 -6.40
C ALA A 77 -23.30 -7.55 -7.60
N VAL A 78 -21.98 -7.53 -7.44
CA VAL A 78 -21.01 -8.04 -8.39
C VAL A 78 -19.96 -8.85 -7.62
N ASP A 79 -19.56 -10.00 -8.17
CA ASP A 79 -18.46 -10.79 -7.63
C ASP A 79 -17.09 -10.27 -8.10
N ARG A 80 -15.99 -10.85 -7.61
CA ARG A 80 -14.65 -10.39 -8.00
C ARG A 80 -14.34 -10.53 -9.48
N VAL A 81 -14.88 -11.55 -10.14
CA VAL A 81 -14.64 -11.80 -11.57
C VAL A 81 -15.36 -10.76 -12.41
N GLY A 82 -16.62 -10.47 -12.06
CA GLY A 82 -17.42 -9.42 -12.67
C GLY A 82 -16.81 -8.03 -12.44
N PHE A 83 -16.29 -7.77 -11.24
CA PHE A 83 -15.62 -6.52 -10.91
C PHE A 83 -14.35 -6.32 -11.76
N ALA A 84 -13.50 -7.34 -11.85
CA ALA A 84 -12.27 -7.29 -12.65
C ALA A 84 -12.57 -7.04 -14.14
N THR A 85 -13.63 -7.68 -14.66
CA THR A 85 -14.09 -7.49 -16.05
C THR A 85 -14.54 -6.04 -16.29
N LYS A 86 -15.31 -5.45 -15.38
CA LYS A 86 -15.73 -4.03 -15.47
C LYS A 86 -14.54 -3.06 -15.45
N CYS A 87 -13.53 -3.32 -14.60
CA CYS A 87 -12.34 -2.50 -14.51
C CYS A 87 -11.49 -2.57 -15.80
N ALA A 88 -11.31 -3.77 -16.36
CA ALA A 88 -10.59 -3.96 -17.61
C ALA A 88 -11.26 -3.22 -18.79
N GLN A 89 -12.59 -3.28 -18.89
CA GLN A 89 -13.35 -2.59 -19.94
C GLN A 89 -13.17 -1.07 -19.87
N ARG A 90 -13.25 -0.46 -18.68
CA ARG A 90 -13.06 1.00 -18.52
C ARG A 90 -11.65 1.47 -18.84
N SER A 91 -10.62 0.67 -18.54
CA SER A 91 -9.23 1.04 -18.83
C SER A 91 -8.93 1.15 -20.33
N ALA A 92 -9.75 0.56 -21.20
CA ALA A 92 -9.64 0.71 -22.65
C ALA A 92 -10.17 2.07 -23.18
N ASP A 93 -11.01 2.76 -22.40
CA ASP A 93 -11.73 3.97 -22.83
C ASP A 93 -11.05 5.29 -22.41
N THR A 94 -10.05 5.28 -21.52
CA THR A 94 -9.41 6.50 -20.97
C THR A 94 -7.87 6.50 -21.06
N PRO A 95 -7.24 7.34 -21.92
CA PRO A 95 -5.78 7.32 -22.14
C PRO A 95 -4.91 7.82 -20.97
N ARG A 96 -5.49 8.52 -19.99
CA ARG A 96 -4.74 9.14 -18.88
C ARG A 96 -4.53 8.23 -17.67
N GLU A 97 -5.16 7.05 -17.65
CA GLU A 97 -5.08 6.05 -16.58
C GLU A 97 -4.18 4.86 -16.95
N ALA A 98 -3.30 4.99 -17.94
CA ALA A 98 -2.34 3.97 -18.37
C ALA A 98 -1.33 3.52 -17.29
N LEU A 99 -1.37 4.09 -16.07
CA LEU A 99 -0.67 3.57 -14.88
C LEU A 99 -1.42 2.41 -14.19
N PHE A 100 -2.74 2.29 -14.37
CA PHE A 100 -3.53 1.18 -13.82
C PHE A 100 -3.43 -0.11 -14.64
N ALA A 101 -2.98 -0.03 -15.90
CA ALA A 101 -2.74 -1.21 -16.75
C ALA A 101 -1.54 -2.08 -16.28
N GLN A 102 -0.72 -1.58 -15.35
CA GLN A 102 0.36 -2.34 -14.70
C GLN A 102 -0.07 -2.94 -13.35
N CYS A 103 -1.34 -2.78 -12.98
CA CYS A 103 -1.87 -3.07 -11.65
C CYS A 103 -2.85 -4.25 -11.60
N VAL A 104 -3.03 -4.96 -12.73
CA VAL A 104 -3.81 -6.20 -12.85
C VAL A 104 -2.86 -7.38 -13.00
#